data_AF-A0ABD1CII2-F1
#
_entry.id   AF-A0ABD1CII2-F1
#
_cell.length_a   1.000
_cell.length_b   1.000
_cell.length_c   1.000
_cell.angle_alpha   90.00
_cell.angle_beta   90.00
_cell.angle_gamma   90.00
#
_symmetry.space_group_name_H-M   'P 1'
#
loop_
_entity.id
_entity.type
_entity.pdbx_description
1 polymer ?
#
loop_
_entity_poly.entity_id
_entity_poly.type
_entity_poly.pdbx_seq_one_letter_code
_entity_poly.pdbx_strand_id
1 'polypeptide(L)'
;VLYPQPRDSGVYECQISTTPPVGYSMTLSVVEPITTIVGGPDLYIDTGSTVNLTCIVRHLPEPPPLILWTHNSEVSRDIKRACCPGCDRLGPTWADFDGGR
;
A
#
# COMPACT_ATOMS: atom_id res chain seq x y z
N VAL A 1 -4.39 -3.43 22.63
CA VAL A 1 -4.65 -3.40 21.18
C VAL A 1 -3.33 -3.07 20.51
N LEU A 2 -2.79 -3.95 19.65
CA LEU A 2 -1.42 -3.79 19.11
C LEU A 2 -1.37 -3.04 17.77
N TYR A 3 -2.51 -2.80 17.12
CA TYR A 3 -2.59 -2.20 15.79
C TYR A 3 -3.87 -1.36 15.66
N PRO A 4 -3.82 -0.19 15.01
CA PRO A 4 -5.01 0.61 14.74
C PRO A 4 -5.94 -0.14 13.78
N GLN A 5 -7.23 0.10 13.93
CA GLN A 5 -8.28 -0.52 13.13
C GLN A 5 -9.14 0.58 12.49
N PRO A 6 -9.82 0.32 11.36
CA PRO A 6 -10.67 1.33 10.74
C PRO A 6 -11.71 1.93 11.70
N ARG A 7 -12.21 1.13 12.64
CA ARG A 7 -13.14 1.54 13.72
C ARG A 7 -12.56 2.52 14.74
N ASP A 8 -11.23 2.66 14.80
CA ASP A 8 -10.55 3.62 15.67
C ASP A 8 -10.46 5.01 15.00
N SER A 9 -11.01 5.16 13.79
CA SER A 9 -11.11 6.47 13.15
C SER A 9 -12.14 7.35 13.87
N GLY A 10 -11.79 8.61 14.11
CA GLY A 10 -12.67 9.53 14.84
C GLY A 10 -11.98 10.82 15.27
N VAL A 11 -12.73 11.65 15.98
CA VAL A 11 -12.21 12.87 16.60
C VAL A 11 -11.75 12.54 18.01
N TYR A 12 -10.48 12.83 18.29
CA TYR A 12 -9.85 12.67 19.59
C TYR A 12 -9.58 14.05 20.17
N GLU A 13 -9.86 14.23 21.45
CA GLU A 13 -9.57 15.47 22.16
C GLU A 13 -8.57 15.23 23.28
N CYS A 14 -7.51 16.02 23.29
CA CYS A 14 -6.63 16.16 24.44
C CYS A 14 -7.18 17.30 25.31
N GLN A 15 -7.55 17.00 26.55
CA GLN A 15 -8.04 17.98 27.50
C GLN A 15 -7.01 18.23 28.60
N ILE A 16 -6.72 19.51 28.87
CA ILE A 16 -5.86 19.96 29.96
C ILE A 16 -6.76 20.59 31.03
N SER A 17 -6.66 20.07 32.25
CA SER A 17 -7.45 20.50 33.41
C SER A 17 -7.01 21.86 33.97
N THR A 18 -6.97 22.90 33.14
CA THR A 18 -6.76 24.29 33.55
C THR A 18 -8.08 24.99 33.87
N THR A 19 -8.03 26.21 34.44
CA THR A 19 -9.20 27.07 34.64
C THR A 19 -9.01 28.36 33.85
N PRO A 20 -9.70 28.56 32.71
CA PRO A 20 -10.68 27.68 32.07
C PRO A 20 -10.05 26.42 31.44
N PRO A 21 -10.82 25.32 31.25
CA PRO A 21 -10.33 24.12 30.59
C PRO A 21 -9.89 24.42 29.16
N VAL A 22 -8.73 23.88 28.76
CA VAL A 22 -8.22 24.02 27.39
C VAL A 22 -8.20 22.63 26.76
N GLY A 23 -8.87 22.50 25.62
CA GLY A 23 -8.92 21.28 24.82
C GLY A 23 -8.27 21.48 23.45
N TYR A 24 -7.69 20.42 22.90
CA TYR A 24 -7.20 20.35 21.53
C TYR A 24 -7.76 19.11 20.84
N SER A 25 -8.53 19.31 19.77
CA SER A 25 -9.13 18.24 18.98
C SER A 25 -8.28 17.89 17.75
N MET A 26 -8.09 16.60 17.48
CA MET A 26 -7.45 16.04 16.30
C MET A 26 -8.39 15.03 15.64
N THR A 27 -8.37 14.94 14.31
CA THR A 27 -9.06 13.86 13.58
C THR A 27 -8.06 12.76 13.22
N LEU A 28 -8.33 11.53 13.64
CA LEU A 28 -7.58 10.34 13.24
C LEU A 28 -8.34 9.62 12.13
N SER A 29 -7.67 9.38 11.00
CA SER A 29 -8.17 8.56 9.90
C SER A 29 -7.31 7.32 9.76
N VAL A 30 -7.89 6.15 10.04
CA VAL A 30 -7.22 4.86 9.86
C VAL A 30 -7.71 4.24 8.55
N VAL A 31 -6.78 4.04 7.62
CA VAL A 31 -7.05 3.45 6.31
C VAL A 31 -6.35 2.11 6.16
N GLU A 32 -6.98 1.19 5.44
CA GLU A 32 -6.44 -0.14 5.17
C GLU A 32 -6.10 -0.24 3.68
N PRO A 33 -4.84 -0.53 3.31
CA PRO A 33 -4.42 -0.50 1.92
C PRO A 33 -4.99 -1.70 1.17
N ILE A 34 -5.48 -1.47 -0.05
CA ILE A 34 -5.99 -2.51 -0.93
C ILE A 34 -5.04 -2.65 -2.11
N THR A 35 -4.51 -3.85 -2.34
CA THR A 35 -3.64 -4.18 -3.47
C THR A 35 -4.40 -4.98 -4.52
N THR A 36 -4.24 -4.62 -5.80
CA THR A 36 -4.85 -5.35 -6.91
C THR A 36 -3.86 -5.44 -8.07
N ILE A 37 -3.70 -6.63 -8.64
CA ILE A 37 -2.92 -6.83 -9.86
C ILE A 37 -3.85 -6.69 -11.05
N VAL A 38 -3.47 -5.85 -12.02
CA VAL A 38 -4.20 -5.69 -13.28
C VAL A 38 -4.10 -6.99 -14.06
N GLY A 39 -5.25 -7.57 -14.41
CA GLY A 39 -5.34 -8.89 -15.05
C GLY A 39 -6.10 -9.92 -14.23
N GLY A 40 -6.32 -9.68 -12.92
CA GLY A 40 -7.07 -10.59 -12.04
C GLY A 40 -6.17 -11.59 -11.30
N PRO A 41 -6.76 -12.53 -10.54
CA PRO A 41 -5.98 -13.54 -9.80
C PRO A 41 -5.28 -14.55 -10.73
N ASP A 42 -5.86 -14.80 -11.89
CA ASP A 42 -5.36 -15.76 -12.88
C ASP A 42 -4.97 -15.03 -14.16
N LEU A 43 -3.68 -15.06 -14.48
CA LEU A 43 -3.13 -14.50 -15.72
C LEU A 43 -2.53 -15.63 -16.55
N TYR A 44 -3.06 -15.84 -17.75
CA TYR A 44 -2.57 -16.84 -18.70
C TYR A 44 -1.52 -16.21 -19.62
N ILE A 45 -0.30 -16.73 -19.59
CA ILE A 45 0.85 -16.21 -20.34
C ILE A 45 1.49 -17.36 -21.11
N ASP A 46 1.81 -17.12 -22.38
CA ASP A 46 2.51 -18.09 -23.20
C ASP A 46 3.98 -18.20 -22.81
N THR A 47 4.51 -19.42 -22.83
CA THR A 47 5.91 -19.70 -22.52
C THR A 47 6.86 -18.88 -23.38
N GLY A 48 7.72 -18.06 -22.75
CA GLY A 48 8.69 -17.20 -23.43
C GLY A 48 8.21 -15.76 -23.67
N SER A 49 6.99 -15.40 -23.23
CA SER A 49 6.50 -14.02 -23.29
C SER A 49 6.91 -13.22 -22.04
N THR A 50 7.32 -11.97 -22.22
CA THR A 50 7.54 -11.03 -21.12
C THR A 50 6.20 -10.58 -20.54
N VAL A 51 6.04 -10.65 -19.22
CA VAL A 51 4.81 -10.24 -18.52
C VAL A 51 4.97 -8.87 -17.88
N ASN A 52 3.96 -8.00 -18.03
CA ASN A 52 3.90 -6.70 -17.35
C ASN A 52 2.84 -6.71 -16.25
N LEU A 53 3.25 -7.03 -15.01
CA LEU A 53 2.37 -7.06 -13.85
C LEU A 53 2.21 -5.67 -13.22
N THR A 54 1.11 -5.00 -13.52
CA THR A 54 0.80 -3.73 -12.85
C THR A 54 0.12 -3.99 -11.51
N CYS A 55 0.78 -3.65 -10.39
CA CYS A 55 0.13 -3.60 -9.07
C CYS A 55 -0.39 -2.20 -8.79
N ILE A 56 -1.69 -2.11 -8.51
CA ILE A 56 -2.34 -0.89 -8.05
C ILE A 56 -2.57 -1.04 -6.55
N VAL A 57 -2.01 -0.11 -5.77
CA VAL A 57 -2.28 -0.01 -4.33
C VAL A 57 -3.13 1.22 -4.07
N ARG A 58 -4.25 1.04 -3.37
CA ARG A 58 -5.20 2.10 -3.00
C ARG A 58 -5.25 2.29 -1.49
N HIS A 59 -5.79 3.42 -1.05
CA HIS A 59 -5.99 3.74 0.37
C HIS A 59 -4.69 3.80 1.18
N LEU A 60 -3.66 4.41 0.59
CA LEU A 60 -2.41 4.73 1.27
C LEU A 60 -2.43 6.21 1.68
N PRO A 61 -2.27 6.53 2.98
CA PRO A 61 -2.21 7.92 3.44
C PRO A 61 -0.86 8.56 3.08
N GLU A 62 0.19 7.74 3.02
CA GLU A 62 1.55 8.11 2.62
C GLU A 62 2.12 6.99 1.73
N PRO A 63 2.94 7.29 0.70
CA PRO A 63 3.56 6.26 -0.13
C PRO A 63 4.45 5.33 0.71
N PRO A 64 4.37 4.00 0.51
CA PRO A 64 5.20 3.06 1.24
C PRO A 64 6.67 3.21 0.81
N PRO A 65 7.65 3.08 1.73
CA PRO A 65 9.06 3.25 1.39
C PRO A 65 9.58 2.18 0.43
N LEU A 66 8.89 1.02 0.34
CA LEU A 66 9.32 -0.16 -0.40
C LEU A 66 8.13 -0.96 -0.94
N ILE A 67 8.24 -1.42 -2.19
CA ILE A 67 7.33 -2.41 -2.79
C ILE A 67 8.15 -3.62 -3.20
N LEU A 68 7.70 -4.81 -2.78
CA LEU A 68 8.36 -6.08 -3.02
C LEU A 68 7.45 -7.02 -3.82
N TRP A 69 7.97 -7.56 -4.92
CA TRP A 69 7.32 -8.61 -5.68
C TRP A 69 7.83 -9.98 -5.24
N THR A 70 6.91 -10.93 -5.06
CA THR A 70 7.23 -12.31 -4.69
C THR A 70 6.50 -13.29 -5.61
N HIS A 71 7.18 -14.37 -5.97
CA HIS A 71 6.64 -15.46 -6.77
C HIS A 71 7.10 -16.79 -6.19
N ASN A 72 6.16 -17.70 -5.89
CA ASN A 72 6.47 -18.98 -5.26
C ASN A 72 7.41 -18.86 -4.04
N SER A 73 7.20 -17.84 -3.20
CA SER A 73 8.04 -17.48 -2.04
C SER A 73 9.46 -16.95 -2.34
N GLU A 74 9.83 -16.81 -3.60
CA GLU A 74 11.06 -16.15 -4.01
C GLU A 74 10.82 -14.66 -4.26
N VAL A 75 11.70 -13.83 -3.71
CA VAL A 75 11.64 -12.38 -3.83
C VAL A 75 12.29 -11.97 -5.16
N SER A 76 11.56 -11.20 -5.99
CA SER A 76 12.14 -10.65 -7.22
C SER A 76 13.31 -9.73 -6.88
N ARG A 77 14.36 -9.73 -7.72
CA ARG A 77 15.51 -8.83 -7.54
C ARG A 77 15.16 -7.35 -7.82
N ASP A 78 14.01 -7.10 -8.42
CA ASP A 78 13.50 -5.78 -8.77
C ASP A 78 12.85 -5.07 -7.58
N ILE A 79 13.70 -4.51 -6.72
CA ILE A 79 13.25 -3.61 -5.66
C ILE A 79 12.95 -2.25 -6.27
N LYS A 80 11.68 -1.84 -6.26
CA LYS A 80 11.27 -0.49 -6.72
C LYS A 80 10.85 0.37 -5.52
N ARG A 81 11.32 1.62 -5.50
CA ARG A 81 10.88 2.64 -4.53
C ARG A 81 9.54 3.21 -4.99
N ALA A 82 8.56 3.28 -4.10
CA ALA A 82 7.34 4.03 -4.40
C ALA A 82 7.69 5.52 -4.35
N CYS A 83 7.53 6.22 -5.46
CA CYS A 83 7.67 7.67 -5.50
C CYS A 83 6.38 8.23 -6.10
N CYS A 84 5.62 8.98 -5.31
CA CYS A 84 4.82 10.11 -5.79
C CYS A 84 4.15 10.82 -4.60
N PRO A 85 4.38 12.14 -4.41
CA PRO A 85 3.44 12.98 -3.70
C PRO A 85 2.20 13.17 -4.60
N GLY A 86 1.07 12.57 -4.22
CA GLY A 86 -0.25 12.85 -4.82
C GLY A 86 -0.74 11.95 -5.97
N CYS A 87 -0.20 10.75 -6.17
CA CYS A 87 -0.77 9.80 -7.14
C CYS A 87 -1.47 8.63 -6.44
N ASP A 88 -2.79 8.50 -6.62
CA ASP A 88 -3.57 7.26 -6.42
C ASP A 88 -3.20 6.13 -7.41
N ARG A 89 -2.07 6.29 -8.10
CA ARG A 89 -1.55 5.40 -9.14
C ARG A 89 -0.05 5.25 -8.93
N LEU A 90 0.33 4.14 -8.31
CA LEU A 90 1.65 3.59 -8.53
C LEU A 90 1.68 3.11 -10.00
N GLY A 91 2.64 3.62 -10.76
CA GLY A 91 2.78 3.30 -12.19
C GLY A 91 3.08 1.81 -12.44
N PRO A 92 3.09 1.38 -13.72
CA PRO A 92 3.32 -0.02 -14.09
C PRO A 92 4.68 -0.49 -13.55
N THR A 93 4.61 -1.50 -12.69
CA THR A 93 5.77 -2.20 -12.12
C THR A 93 6.11 -3.36 -13.04
N TRP A 94 7.37 -3.45 -13.48
CA TRP A 94 7.84 -4.56 -14.30
C TRP A 94 8.24 -5.70 -13.38
N ALA A 95 7.74 -6.92 -13.66
CA ALA A 95 8.17 -8.14 -13.00
C ALA A 95 8.61 -9.11 -14.10
N ASP A 96 9.93 -9.16 -14.34
CA ASP A 96 10.50 -10.12 -15.28
C ASP A 96 10.55 -11.49 -14.61
N PHE A 97 9.55 -12.33 -14.91
CA PHE A 97 9.63 -13.76 -14.64
C PHE A 97 10.23 -14.44 -15.86
N ASP A 98 11.55 -14.58 -15.87
CA ASP A 98 12.22 -15.45 -16.82
C ASP A 98 11.67 -16.86 -16.61
N GLY A 99 10.83 -17.30 -17.55
CA GLY A 99 10.33 -18.66 -17.60
C GLY A 99 11.49 -19.62 -17.86
N GLY A 100 11.92 -20.33 -16.82
CA GLY A 100 12.71 -21.55 -17.01
C GLY A 100 13.71 -21.87 -15.89
N ARG A 101 13.28 -22.68 -14.91
CA ARG A 101 13.61 -24.12 -14.81
C ARG A 101 12.66 -24.83 -13.86
#